data_AF-A0A844D9H4-F1
#
_entry.id   AF-A0A844D9H4-F1
#
_cell.length_a   1.000
_cell.length_b   1.000
_cell.length_c   1.000
_cell.angle_alpha   90.00
_cell.angle_beta   90.00
_cell.angle_gamma   90.00
#
_symmetry.space_group_name_H-M   'P 1'
#
loop_
_entity.id
_entity.type
_entity.pdbx_description
1 polymer ?
#
loop_
_entity_poly.entity_id
_entity_poly.type
_entity_poly.pdbx_seq_one_letter_code
_entity_poly.pdbx_strand_id
1 'polypeptide(L)'
;MQSMKTVIVVDGIAALAANSVLLFPDHAVVDATHFDEQGAPLDGTRYLCFSDASQIVEVEVLPVPWVAGAYRVVEGALLLDAELPAWQAYLAQLASAKQQLNVRINDWRAEANGTTFPYLGKHIQCDLTSTIDLMGTANQVALLGTFPPDFPGAWKAYDNTYIPLPTVEDFKALYEAFTQRGSLNFQHAQELKAAVAAASTLDELDAIAW
;
A
#
# COMPACT_ATOMS: atom_id res chain seq x y z
N MET A 1 10.79 23.87 6.09
CA MET A 1 9.74 24.45 5.23
C MET A 1 8.43 23.82 5.70
N GLN A 2 7.68 24.53 6.55
CA GLN A 2 6.45 24.01 7.16
C GLN A 2 5.34 23.96 6.10
N SER A 3 4.69 22.81 5.98
CA SER A 3 3.51 22.62 5.13
C SER A 3 2.35 23.46 5.66
N MET A 4 1.79 24.33 4.82
CA MET A 4 0.55 25.05 5.12
C MET A 4 -0.60 24.04 5.22
N LYS A 5 -1.12 23.84 6.44
CA LYS A 5 -2.35 23.08 6.66
C LYS A 5 -3.54 24.00 6.34
N THR A 6 -4.30 23.65 5.31
CA THR A 6 -5.56 24.34 4.96
C THR A 6 -6.65 23.86 5.92
N VAL A 7 -7.24 24.78 6.66
CA VAL A 7 -8.37 24.52 7.57
C VAL A 7 -9.63 25.08 6.92
N ILE A 8 -10.67 24.28 6.77
CA ILE A 8 -11.95 24.73 6.22
C ILE A 8 -12.87 25.04 7.40
N VAL A 9 -13.12 26.33 7.66
CA VAL A 9 -14.18 26.77 8.56
C VAL A 9 -15.33 27.29 7.71
N VAL A 10 -16.53 26.79 7.97
CA VAL A 10 -17.70 27.06 7.14
C VAL A 10 -18.48 28.27 7.66
N ASP A 11 -18.92 29.13 6.74
CA ASP A 11 -19.50 30.42 7.08
C ASP A 11 -20.96 30.27 7.56
N GLY A 12 -21.16 30.44 8.86
CA GLY A 12 -22.44 30.24 9.54
C GLY A 12 -22.28 30.19 11.06
N ILE A 13 -21.51 31.13 11.63
CA ILE A 13 -21.31 31.26 13.09
C ILE A 13 -22.54 31.92 13.73
N ALA A 14 -23.71 31.36 13.49
CA ALA A 14 -24.87 31.59 14.34
C ALA A 14 -25.12 30.26 15.06
N ALA A 15 -24.46 30.12 16.21
CA ALA A 15 -24.46 28.96 17.09
C ALA A 15 -23.65 27.73 16.61
N LEU A 16 -22.32 27.82 16.70
CA LEU A 16 -21.60 26.68 17.28
C LEU A 16 -22.14 26.58 18.72
N ALA A 17 -22.98 25.59 19.01
CA ALA A 17 -23.39 25.32 20.37
C ALA A 17 -22.14 25.08 21.23
N ALA A 18 -22.19 25.42 22.52
CA ALA A 18 -21.15 25.00 23.45
C ALA A 18 -20.86 23.49 23.23
N ASN A 19 -19.58 23.12 23.08
CA ASN A 19 -19.08 21.78 22.72
C ASN A 19 -19.11 21.41 21.21
N SER A 20 -19.04 22.39 20.31
CA SER A 20 -18.87 22.08 18.88
C SER A 20 -17.43 21.69 18.57
N VAL A 21 -17.24 20.54 17.91
CA VAL A 21 -15.92 19.98 17.58
C VAL A 21 -15.57 20.29 16.13
N LEU A 22 -14.45 20.97 15.91
CA LEU A 22 -13.80 21.05 14.60
C LEU A 22 -12.93 19.80 14.42
N LEU A 23 -13.22 19.02 13.39
CA LEU A 23 -12.44 17.84 13.03
C LEU A 23 -11.39 18.24 12.00
N PHE A 24 -10.12 18.15 12.39
CA PHE A 24 -8.99 18.32 11.49
C PHE A 24 -8.65 16.97 10.82
N PRO A 25 -7.98 16.96 9.66
CA PRO A 25 -7.58 15.74 8.96
C PRO A 25 -6.68 14.79 9.78
N ASP A 26 -6.08 15.26 10.89
CA ASP A 26 -5.27 14.49 11.82
C ASP A 26 -6.04 14.02 13.08
N HIS A 27 -7.37 14.13 13.07
CA HIS A 27 -8.27 13.76 14.19
C HIS A 27 -8.07 14.53 15.49
N ALA A 28 -7.38 15.69 15.47
CA ALA A 28 -7.32 16.56 16.63
C ALA A 28 -8.71 17.16 16.91
N VAL A 29 -9.19 17.01 18.15
CA VAL A 29 -10.38 17.70 18.66
C VAL A 29 -9.92 19.06 19.18
N VAL A 30 -10.43 20.15 18.58
CA VAL A 30 -10.18 21.50 19.10
C VAL A 30 -11.49 22.07 19.61
N ASP A 31 -11.52 22.40 20.90
CA ASP A 31 -12.57 23.23 21.49
C ASP A 31 -12.34 24.68 21.04
N ALA A 32 -13.11 25.11 20.04
CA ALA A 32 -13.06 26.49 19.58
C ALA A 32 -13.67 27.41 20.64
N THR A 33 -12.83 28.19 21.32
CA THR A 33 -13.28 29.23 22.25
C THR A 33 -12.69 30.56 21.79
N HIS A 34 -13.54 31.50 21.35
CA HIS A 34 -13.09 32.81 20.88
C HIS A 34 -12.78 33.73 22.07
N PHE A 35 -11.61 34.36 22.06
CA PHE A 35 -11.19 35.36 23.03
C PHE A 35 -10.38 36.48 22.34
N ASP A 36 -10.52 37.74 22.77
CA ASP A 36 -9.55 38.80 22.46
C ASP A 36 -8.23 38.60 23.19
N GLU A 37 -7.27 39.50 22.93
CA GLU A 37 -5.98 39.58 23.61
C GLU A 37 -6.10 39.76 25.15
N GLN A 38 -7.30 39.99 25.68
CA GLN A 38 -7.63 40.18 27.09
C GLN A 38 -8.56 39.09 27.68
N GLY A 39 -8.97 38.08 26.90
CA GLY A 39 -9.82 36.98 27.37
C GLY A 39 -11.34 37.20 27.26
N ALA A 40 -11.84 38.15 26.47
CA ALA A 40 -13.28 38.38 26.25
C ALA A 40 -13.75 37.85 24.87
N PRO A 41 -14.98 37.29 24.76
CA PRO A 41 -15.47 36.75 23.49
C PRO A 41 -15.67 37.86 22.45
N LEU A 42 -14.93 37.77 21.33
CA LEU A 42 -15.04 38.69 20.21
C LEU A 42 -16.04 38.21 19.17
N ASP A 43 -17.10 38.99 18.96
CA ASP A 43 -17.80 39.00 17.69
C ASP A 43 -16.88 39.61 16.63
N GLY A 44 -16.48 38.81 15.64
CA GLY A 44 -16.00 39.34 14.35
C GLY A 44 -14.52 39.21 13.99
N THR A 45 -13.67 38.46 14.71
CA THR A 45 -12.30 38.16 14.20
C THR A 45 -11.95 36.68 14.37
N ARG A 46 -11.47 36.06 13.27
CA ARG A 46 -11.40 34.60 13.05
C ARG A 46 -10.00 34.05 13.34
N TYR A 47 -9.74 33.67 14.58
CA TYR A 47 -8.54 32.92 14.97
C TYR A 47 -8.94 31.60 15.64
N LEU A 48 -8.30 30.50 15.25
CA LEU A 48 -8.37 29.24 15.99
C LEU A 48 -7.18 29.18 16.95
N CYS A 49 -7.47 29.15 18.24
CA CYS A 49 -6.47 28.92 19.27
C CYS A 49 -6.46 27.43 19.64
N PHE A 50 -5.31 26.77 19.50
CA PHE A 50 -5.15 25.39 19.94
C PHE A 50 -5.00 25.36 21.47
N SER A 51 -5.42 24.27 22.11
CA SER A 51 -5.46 24.13 23.57
C SER A 51 -4.10 24.26 24.27
N ASP A 52 -2.99 24.20 23.53
CA ASP A 52 -1.63 24.43 24.03
C ASP A 52 -1.15 25.89 23.90
N ALA A 53 -1.99 26.79 23.37
CA ALA A 53 -1.72 28.21 23.12
C ALA A 53 -0.45 28.50 22.29
N SER A 54 0.14 27.49 21.65
CA SER A 54 1.46 27.61 21.04
C SER A 54 1.44 28.03 19.57
N GLN A 55 0.26 27.99 18.93
CA GLN A 55 0.10 28.33 17.52
C GLN A 55 -1.19 29.11 17.28
N ILE A 56 -1.07 30.25 16.59
CA ILE A 56 -2.18 30.96 15.96
C ILE A 56 -2.07 30.65 14.47
N VAL A 57 -3.08 30.01 13.90
CA VAL A 57 -3.16 29.75 12.46
C VAL A 57 -4.16 30.72 11.85
N GLU A 58 -3.70 31.52 10.91
CA GLU A 58 -4.57 32.32 10.05
C GLU A 58 -5.32 31.38 9.11
N VAL A 59 -6.65 31.43 9.14
CA VAL A 59 -7.50 30.56 8.33
C VAL A 59 -8.22 31.41 7.29
N GLU A 60 -7.96 31.12 6.02
CA GLU A 60 -8.74 31.69 4.92
C GLU A 60 -10.12 31.03 4.90
N VAL A 61 -11.15 31.84 5.16
CA VAL A 61 -12.54 31.39 5.03
C VAL A 61 -12.97 31.66 3.61
N LEU A 62 -13.16 30.60 2.84
CA LEU A 62 -13.74 30.70 1.52
C LEU A 62 -15.22 31.05 1.65
N PRO A 63 -15.72 32.05 0.90
CA PRO A 63 -17.13 32.42 0.90
C PRO A 63 -17.93 31.37 0.12
N VAL A 64 -18.13 30.21 0.73
CA VAL A 64 -19.05 29.20 0.22
C VAL A 64 -20.39 29.45 0.89
N PRO A 65 -21.48 29.70 0.14
CA PRO A 65 -22.79 29.89 0.74
C PRO A 65 -23.19 28.63 1.50
N TRP A 66 -23.16 28.69 2.83
CA TRP A 66 -23.60 27.59 3.67
C TRP A 66 -25.10 27.40 3.51
N VAL A 67 -25.47 26.24 2.98
CA VAL A 67 -26.84 25.77 3.02
C VAL A 67 -26.93 24.75 4.15
N ALA A 68 -27.61 25.11 5.23
CA ALA A 68 -27.81 24.21 6.36
C ALA A 68 -28.43 22.88 5.88
N GLY A 69 -27.81 21.76 6.25
CA GLY A 69 -28.25 20.42 5.86
C GLY A 69 -27.79 19.95 4.47
N ALA A 70 -26.98 20.73 3.75
CA ALA A 70 -26.46 20.35 2.43
C ALA A 70 -25.08 19.67 2.47
N TYR A 71 -24.52 19.40 3.64
CA TYR A 71 -23.18 18.81 3.79
C TYR A 71 -23.21 17.57 4.69
N ARG A 72 -22.35 16.60 4.38
CA ARG A 72 -22.12 15.37 5.17
C ARG A 72 -20.64 15.07 5.29
N VAL A 73 -20.25 14.45 6.41
CA VAL A 73 -18.92 13.87 6.57
C VAL A 73 -18.95 12.41 6.17
N VAL A 74 -18.12 12.03 5.20
CA VAL A 74 -17.97 10.65 4.71
C VAL A 74 -16.49 10.30 4.69
N GLU A 75 -16.10 9.28 5.46
CA GLU A 75 -14.70 8.81 5.54
C GLU A 75 -13.70 9.94 5.84
N GLY A 76 -14.09 10.92 6.66
CA GLY A 76 -13.25 12.05 7.04
C GLY A 76 -13.28 13.24 6.07
N ALA A 77 -13.95 13.12 4.92
CA ALA A 77 -14.17 14.23 3.99
C ALA A 77 -15.52 14.91 4.21
N LEU A 78 -15.56 16.25 4.21
CA LEU A 78 -16.81 17.02 4.18
C LEU A 78 -17.24 17.21 2.73
N LEU A 79 -18.43 16.72 2.38
CA LEU A 79 -18.96 16.71 1.01
C LEU A 79 -20.31 17.41 0.95
N LEU A 80 -20.63 18.01 -0.19
CA LEU A 80 -22.01 18.44 -0.47
C LEU A 80 -22.89 17.19 -0.72
N ASP A 81 -24.15 17.24 -0.27
CA ASP A 81 -25.13 16.16 -0.47
C ASP A 81 -25.32 15.83 -1.96
N ALA A 82 -25.19 16.84 -2.83
CA ALA A 82 -25.25 16.66 -4.29
C ALA A 82 -24.03 15.92 -4.88
N GLU A 83 -22.88 15.96 -4.22
CA GLU A 83 -21.64 15.29 -4.65
C GLU A 83 -21.54 13.86 -4.11
N LEU A 84 -22.31 13.52 -3.08
CA LEU A 84 -22.29 12.23 -2.41
C LEU A 84 -22.41 11.03 -3.38
N PRO A 85 -23.32 11.03 -4.38
CA PRO A 85 -23.42 9.89 -5.31
C PRO A 85 -22.15 9.70 -6.16
N ALA A 86 -21.54 10.80 -6.62
CA ALA A 86 -20.30 10.74 -7.41
C ALA A 86 -19.13 10.24 -6.57
N TRP A 87 -19.03 10.70 -5.32
CA TRP A 87 -18.03 10.21 -4.37
C TRP A 87 -18.19 8.72 -4.07
N GLN A 88 -19.41 8.25 -3.82
CA GLN A 88 -19.70 6.83 -3.61
C GLN A 88 -19.33 5.98 -4.82
N ALA A 89 -19.62 6.46 -6.03
CA ALA A 89 -19.22 5.79 -7.26
C ALA A 89 -17.69 5.70 -7.40
N TYR A 90 -16.97 6.78 -7.06
CA TYR A 90 -15.52 6.80 -7.03
C TYR A 90 -14.93 5.79 -6.01
N LEU A 91 -15.45 5.75 -4.78
CA LEU A 91 -15.01 4.78 -3.78
C LEU A 91 -15.25 3.33 -4.21
N ALA A 92 -16.40 3.06 -4.84
CA ALA A 92 -16.69 1.74 -5.40
C ALA A 92 -15.71 1.37 -6.52
N GLN A 93 -15.35 2.32 -7.38
CA GLN A 93 -14.34 2.14 -8.42
C GLN A 93 -12.96 1.85 -7.81
N LEU A 94 -12.54 2.64 -6.83
CA LEU A 94 -11.26 2.45 -6.12
C LEU A 94 -11.20 1.06 -5.47
N ALA A 95 -12.26 0.65 -4.78
CA ALA A 95 -12.33 -0.68 -4.16
C ALA A 95 -12.23 -1.81 -5.19
N SER A 96 -12.92 -1.68 -6.34
CA SER A 96 -12.82 -2.66 -7.43
C SER A 96 -11.40 -2.71 -8.02
N ALA A 97 -10.77 -1.56 -8.25
CA ALA A 97 -9.41 -1.47 -8.76
C ALA A 97 -8.40 -2.15 -7.82
N LYS A 98 -8.51 -1.94 -6.50
CA LYS A 98 -7.68 -2.64 -5.50
C LYS A 98 -7.80 -4.15 -5.58
N GLN A 99 -9.02 -4.68 -5.77
CA GLN A 99 -9.23 -6.12 -5.91
C GLN A 99 -8.58 -6.68 -7.18
N GLN A 100 -8.77 -6.00 -8.31
CA GLN A 100 -8.19 -6.41 -9.60
C GLN A 100 -6.66 -6.39 -9.55
N LEU A 101 -6.06 -5.35 -8.97
CA LEU A 101 -4.61 -5.25 -8.85
C LEU A 101 -4.03 -6.31 -7.91
N ASN A 102 -4.71 -6.66 -6.82
CA ASN A 102 -4.30 -7.79 -5.96
C ASN A 102 -4.28 -9.14 -6.70
N VAL A 103 -5.22 -9.37 -7.61
CA VAL A 103 -5.20 -10.55 -8.51
C VAL A 103 -4.00 -10.47 -9.44
N ARG A 104 -3.80 -9.30 -10.08
CA ARG A 104 -2.68 -9.08 -11.00
C ARG A 104 -1.31 -9.28 -10.36
N ILE A 105 -1.12 -8.88 -9.09
CA ILE A 105 0.11 -9.12 -8.33
C ILE A 105 0.38 -10.62 -8.14
N ASN A 106 -0.66 -11.44 -7.96
CA ASN A 106 -0.47 -12.89 -7.89
C ASN A 106 -0.02 -13.46 -9.24
N ASP A 107 -0.56 -12.96 -10.35
CA ASP A 107 -0.16 -13.35 -11.70
C ASP A 107 1.29 -12.96 -11.97
N TRP A 108 1.69 -11.73 -11.64
CA TRP A 108 3.08 -11.27 -11.77
C TRP A 108 4.05 -12.13 -10.95
N ARG A 109 3.68 -12.51 -9.73
CA ARG A 109 4.49 -13.42 -8.92
C ARG A 109 4.61 -14.80 -9.57
N ALA A 110 3.52 -15.33 -10.11
CA ALA A 110 3.54 -16.61 -10.82
C ALA A 110 4.43 -16.55 -12.06
N GLU A 111 4.33 -15.47 -12.84
CA GLU A 111 5.19 -15.20 -13.99
C GLU A 111 6.67 -15.12 -13.57
N ALA A 112 6.99 -14.31 -12.55
CA ALA A 112 8.36 -14.15 -12.05
C ALA A 112 8.96 -15.46 -11.51
N ASN A 113 8.16 -16.30 -10.84
CA ASN A 113 8.57 -17.63 -10.40
C ASN A 113 8.81 -18.59 -11.58
N GLY A 114 8.16 -18.37 -12.72
CA GLY A 114 8.32 -19.17 -13.95
C GLY A 114 9.51 -18.79 -14.83
N THR A 115 10.33 -17.82 -14.42
CA THR A 115 11.46 -17.31 -15.23
C THR A 115 12.76 -18.09 -14.98
N THR A 116 13.83 -17.41 -14.60
CA THR A 116 15.12 -17.99 -14.27
C THR A 116 15.65 -17.41 -12.95
N PHE A 117 16.65 -18.07 -12.37
CA PHE A 117 17.46 -17.50 -11.30
C PHE A 117 18.95 -17.73 -11.55
N PRO A 118 19.82 -16.82 -11.09
CA PRO A 118 21.26 -16.99 -11.21
C PRO A 118 21.78 -18.04 -10.21
N TYR A 119 22.63 -18.94 -10.68
CA TYR A 119 23.36 -19.91 -9.86
C TYR A 119 24.68 -20.28 -10.52
N LEU A 120 25.79 -20.16 -9.78
CA LEU A 120 27.16 -20.44 -10.25
C LEU A 120 27.51 -19.84 -11.63
N GLY A 121 27.13 -18.57 -11.83
CA GLY A 121 27.41 -17.84 -13.07
C GLY A 121 26.54 -18.24 -14.27
N LYS A 122 25.51 -19.06 -14.06
CA LYS A 122 24.52 -19.43 -15.08
C LYS A 122 23.10 -19.07 -14.63
N HIS A 123 22.15 -19.14 -15.56
CA HIS A 123 20.72 -19.03 -15.27
C HIS A 123 20.07 -20.40 -15.29
N ILE A 124 19.31 -20.72 -14.25
CA ILE A 124 18.53 -21.96 -14.16
C ILE A 124 17.09 -21.68 -14.53
N GLN A 125 16.52 -22.50 -15.40
CA GLN A 125 15.13 -22.40 -15.85
C GLN A 125 14.17 -22.84 -14.74
N CYS A 126 13.08 -22.08 -14.57
CA CYS A 126 12.02 -22.36 -13.59
C CYS A 126 10.63 -22.50 -14.22
N ASP A 127 10.55 -22.88 -15.49
CA ASP A 127 9.26 -23.30 -16.05
C ASP A 127 8.67 -24.50 -15.27
N LEU A 128 7.41 -24.82 -15.58
CA LEU A 128 6.67 -25.85 -14.86
C LEU A 128 7.40 -27.20 -14.86
N THR A 129 7.95 -27.62 -16.00
CA THR A 129 8.68 -28.88 -16.13
C THR A 129 9.96 -28.86 -15.30
N SER A 130 10.78 -27.82 -15.43
CA SER A 130 12.03 -27.68 -14.68
C SER A 130 11.80 -27.65 -13.17
N THR A 131 10.71 -27.00 -12.73
CA THR A 131 10.31 -26.95 -11.33
C THR A 131 9.90 -28.33 -10.82
N ILE A 132 9.08 -29.08 -11.57
CA ILE A 132 8.68 -30.44 -11.21
C ILE A 132 9.91 -31.35 -11.08
N ASP A 133 10.83 -31.30 -12.05
CA ASP A 133 12.05 -32.11 -12.03
C ASP A 133 12.94 -31.78 -10.83
N LEU A 134 13.09 -30.49 -10.52
CA LEU A 134 13.87 -30.00 -9.39
C LEU A 134 13.25 -30.43 -8.06
N MET A 135 11.94 -30.27 -7.90
CA MET A 135 11.20 -30.71 -6.70
C MET A 135 11.21 -32.24 -6.53
N GLY A 136 11.06 -32.99 -7.63
CA GLY A 136 11.13 -34.45 -7.62
C GLY A 136 12.49 -34.96 -7.15
N THR A 137 13.57 -34.37 -7.69
CA THR A 137 14.94 -34.69 -7.27
C THR A 137 15.19 -34.30 -5.81
N ALA A 138 14.69 -33.13 -5.38
CA ALA A 138 14.80 -32.70 -3.99
C ALA A 138 14.07 -33.63 -3.02
N ASN A 139 12.87 -34.11 -3.39
CA ASN A 139 12.12 -35.06 -2.57
C ASN A 139 12.86 -36.41 -2.43
N GLN A 140 13.42 -36.94 -3.53
CA GLN A 140 14.26 -38.14 -3.50
C GLN A 140 15.46 -37.97 -2.55
N VAL A 141 16.20 -36.86 -2.71
CA VAL A 141 17.37 -36.55 -1.89
C VAL A 141 16.98 -36.39 -0.41
N ALA A 142 15.85 -35.75 -0.12
CA ALA A 142 15.37 -35.58 1.25
C ALA A 142 14.96 -36.90 1.91
N LEU A 143 14.34 -37.82 1.16
CA LEU A 143 13.84 -39.09 1.67
C LEU A 143 14.93 -40.16 1.79
N LEU A 144 15.83 -40.26 0.81
CA LEU A 144 16.81 -41.35 0.71
C LEU A 144 18.25 -40.92 0.96
N GLY A 145 18.53 -39.62 1.02
CA GLY A 145 19.89 -39.09 1.18
C GLY A 145 20.80 -39.31 -0.03
N THR A 146 20.25 -39.76 -1.16
CA THR A 146 20.99 -40.08 -2.38
C THR A 146 20.28 -39.54 -3.61
N PHE A 147 21.01 -39.39 -4.71
CA PHE A 147 20.43 -39.04 -6.00
C PHE A 147 19.59 -40.20 -6.58
N PRO A 148 18.63 -39.91 -7.49
CA PRO A 148 18.04 -40.93 -8.35
C PRO A 148 19.13 -41.77 -9.07
N PRO A 149 18.93 -43.07 -9.31
CA PRO A 149 19.93 -43.95 -9.92
C PRO A 149 20.52 -43.44 -11.25
N ASP A 150 19.74 -42.70 -12.03
CA ASP A 150 20.14 -42.17 -13.36
C ASP A 150 20.43 -40.66 -13.34
N PHE A 151 20.67 -40.07 -12.15
CA PHE A 151 21.01 -38.66 -12.06
C PHE A 151 22.37 -38.39 -12.73
N PRO A 152 22.46 -37.46 -13.69
CA PRO A 152 23.66 -37.28 -14.51
C PRO A 152 24.83 -36.59 -13.78
N GLY A 153 24.68 -36.25 -12.49
CA GLY A 153 25.68 -35.50 -11.72
C GLY A 153 25.83 -34.05 -12.17
N ALA A 154 24.83 -33.50 -12.85
CA ALA A 154 24.80 -32.13 -13.35
C ALA A 154 23.36 -31.64 -13.57
N TRP A 155 23.16 -30.31 -13.55
CA TRP A 155 21.89 -29.68 -13.90
C TRP A 155 22.01 -28.86 -15.18
N LYS A 156 21.00 -28.92 -16.05
CA LYS A 156 20.97 -28.15 -17.29
C LYS A 156 20.57 -26.70 -17.00
N ALA A 157 21.41 -25.76 -17.42
CA ALA A 157 21.12 -24.33 -17.37
C ALA A 157 20.26 -23.89 -18.58
N TYR A 158 19.74 -22.68 -18.52
CA TYR A 158 18.90 -22.07 -19.56
C TYR A 158 19.59 -22.02 -20.94
N ASP A 159 20.91 -21.80 -20.96
CA ASP A 159 21.74 -21.77 -22.16
C ASP A 159 22.08 -23.16 -22.72
N ASN A 160 21.42 -24.22 -22.24
CA ASN A 160 21.67 -25.64 -22.53
C ASN A 160 23.07 -26.15 -22.16
N THR A 161 23.85 -25.38 -21.40
CA THR A 161 25.08 -25.89 -20.78
C THR A 161 24.76 -26.55 -19.43
N TYR A 162 25.77 -27.16 -18.79
CA TYR A 162 25.59 -27.91 -17.55
C TYR A 162 26.34 -27.27 -16.38
N ILE A 163 25.72 -27.31 -15.20
CA ILE A 163 26.35 -27.04 -13.91
C ILE A 163 26.66 -28.39 -13.27
N PRO A 164 27.94 -28.71 -12.98
CA PRO A 164 28.29 -29.92 -12.24
C PRO A 164 27.68 -29.91 -10.83
N LEU A 165 27.06 -31.02 -10.44
CA LEU A 165 26.51 -31.28 -9.10
C LEU A 165 26.99 -32.66 -8.61
N PRO A 166 28.29 -32.82 -8.30
CA PRO A 166 28.88 -34.12 -7.99
C PRO A 166 28.38 -34.70 -6.66
N THR A 167 27.88 -33.86 -5.75
CA THR A 167 27.41 -34.29 -4.43
C THR A 167 25.99 -33.83 -4.14
N VAL A 168 25.34 -34.50 -3.18
CA VAL A 168 24.03 -34.11 -2.65
C VAL A 168 24.07 -32.67 -2.10
N GLU A 169 25.19 -32.27 -1.50
CA GLU A 169 25.40 -30.93 -0.96
C GLU A 169 25.39 -29.86 -2.07
N ASP A 170 25.98 -30.14 -3.23
CA ASP A 170 25.91 -29.22 -4.38
C ASP A 170 24.47 -29.04 -4.87
N PHE A 171 23.71 -30.14 -4.94
CA PHE A 171 22.29 -30.06 -5.31
C PHE A 171 21.46 -29.31 -4.27
N LYS A 172 21.72 -29.50 -2.97
CA LYS A 172 21.05 -28.73 -1.91
C LYS A 172 21.31 -27.23 -2.06
N ALA A 173 22.54 -26.83 -2.40
CA ALA A 173 22.87 -25.42 -2.65
C ALA A 173 22.13 -24.86 -3.87
N LEU A 174 21.98 -25.63 -4.95
CA LEU A 174 21.12 -25.26 -6.09
C LEU A 174 19.67 -25.06 -5.65
N TYR A 175 19.12 -26.01 -4.88
CA TYR A 175 17.74 -25.96 -4.40
C TYR A 175 17.49 -24.82 -3.42
N GLU A 176 18.48 -24.49 -2.57
CA GLU A 176 18.43 -23.32 -1.70
C GLU A 176 18.31 -22.03 -2.52
N ALA A 177 19.12 -21.85 -3.57
CA ALA A 177 19.01 -20.69 -4.46
C ALA A 177 17.63 -20.60 -5.14
N PHE A 178 17.05 -21.73 -5.55
CA PHE A 178 15.68 -21.80 -6.07
C PHE A 178 14.63 -21.35 -5.04
N THR A 179 14.70 -21.86 -3.81
CA THR A 179 13.74 -21.49 -2.75
C THR A 179 13.91 -20.03 -2.30
N GLN A 180 15.14 -19.53 -2.27
CA GLN A 180 15.44 -18.13 -1.99
C GLN A 180 14.81 -17.21 -3.04
N ARG A 181 14.94 -17.54 -4.34
CA ARG A 181 14.27 -16.79 -5.41
C ARG A 181 12.75 -16.73 -5.21
N GLY A 182 12.12 -17.86 -4.93
CA GLY A 182 10.68 -17.93 -4.66
C GLY A 182 10.26 -17.07 -3.46
N SER A 183 11.09 -17.05 -2.41
CA SER A 183 10.87 -16.25 -1.20
C SER A 183 10.97 -14.75 -1.47
N LEU A 184 11.96 -14.32 -2.27
CA LEU A 184 12.10 -12.92 -2.69
C LEU A 184 10.90 -12.44 -3.51
N ASN A 185 10.45 -13.24 -4.49
CA ASN A 185 9.26 -12.91 -5.27
C ASN A 185 7.98 -12.88 -4.41
N PHE A 186 7.89 -13.76 -3.41
CA PHE A 186 6.79 -13.74 -2.46
C PHE A 186 6.79 -12.46 -1.63
N GLN A 187 7.93 -12.08 -1.06
CA GLN A 187 8.08 -10.88 -0.26
C GLN A 187 7.73 -9.62 -1.07
N HIS A 188 8.29 -9.49 -2.27
CA HIS A 188 7.99 -8.39 -3.19
C HIS A 188 6.49 -8.28 -3.46
N ALA A 189 5.82 -9.40 -3.73
CA ALA A 189 4.37 -9.41 -3.90
C ALA A 189 3.61 -8.96 -2.64
N GLN A 190 4.09 -9.24 -1.42
CA GLN A 190 3.47 -8.74 -0.19
C GLN A 190 3.66 -7.23 -0.02
N GLU A 191 4.84 -6.72 -0.37
CA GLU A 191 5.14 -5.28 -0.33
C GLU A 191 4.22 -4.50 -1.27
N LEU A 192 4.03 -4.99 -2.50
CA LEU A 192 3.08 -4.41 -3.46
C LEU A 192 1.64 -4.45 -2.94
N LYS A 193 1.20 -5.55 -2.32
CA LYS A 193 -0.16 -5.64 -1.73
C LYS A 193 -0.36 -4.69 -0.56
N ALA A 194 0.67 -4.45 0.24
CA ALA A 194 0.63 -3.43 1.28
C ALA A 194 0.49 -2.03 0.67
N ALA A 195 1.19 -1.74 -0.43
CA ALA A 195 1.02 -0.49 -1.17
C ALA A 195 -0.41 -0.34 -1.73
N VAL A 196 -1.00 -1.40 -2.29
CA VAL A 196 -2.40 -1.40 -2.76
C VAL A 196 -3.38 -1.10 -1.62
N ALA A 197 -3.13 -1.67 -0.44
CA ALA A 197 -3.95 -1.39 0.73
C ALA A 197 -3.88 0.09 1.14
N ALA A 198 -2.67 0.67 1.13
CA ALA A 198 -2.39 2.04 1.54
C ALA A 198 -2.85 3.11 0.52
N ALA A 199 -2.94 2.77 -0.77
CA ALA A 199 -3.35 3.71 -1.82
C ALA A 199 -4.75 4.29 -1.55
N SER A 200 -4.87 5.61 -1.66
CA SER A 200 -6.09 6.40 -1.45
C SER A 200 -6.71 6.90 -2.76
N THR A 201 -5.97 6.80 -3.86
CA THR A 201 -6.39 7.26 -5.18
C THR A 201 -6.17 6.24 -6.28
N LEU A 202 -6.87 6.42 -7.41
CA LEU A 202 -6.65 5.59 -8.61
C LEU A 202 -5.24 5.80 -9.19
N ASP A 203 -4.75 7.05 -9.22
CA ASP A 203 -3.40 7.37 -9.70
C ASP A 203 -2.30 6.67 -8.87
N GLU A 204 -2.47 6.60 -7.54
CA GLU A 204 -1.57 5.83 -6.66
C GLU A 204 -1.60 4.33 -6.95
N LEU A 205 -2.76 3.77 -7.32
CA LEU A 205 -2.86 2.37 -7.73
C LEU A 205 -2.19 2.12 -9.09
N ASP A 206 -2.39 3.02 -10.04
CA ASP A 206 -1.81 2.91 -11.39
C ASP A 206 -0.26 3.01 -11.37
N ALA A 207 0.30 3.64 -10.34
CA ALA A 207 1.74 3.69 -10.12
C ALA A 207 2.35 2.38 -9.59
N ILE A 208 1.54 1.43 -9.09
CA ILE A 208 2.02 0.16 -8.55
C ILE A 208 2.24 -0.83 -9.69
N ALA A 209 3.51 -1.22 -9.89
CA ALA A 209 3.94 -2.20 -10.87
C ALA A 209 4.79 -3.31 -10.23
N TRP A 210 4.97 -4.42 -10.95
CA TRP A 210 5.91 -5.48 -10.57
C TRP A 210 7.36 -5.00 -10.59
#